data_AF-Q0CYI4-F1
#
_entry.id   AF-Q0CYI4-F1
#
_cell.length_a   1.000
_cell.length_b   1.000
_cell.length_c   1.000
_cell.angle_alpha   90.00
_cell.angle_beta   90.00
_cell.angle_gamma   90.00
#
_symmetry.space_group_name_H-M   'P 1'
#
loop_
_entity.id
_entity.type
_entity.pdbx_description
1 polymer ?
#
loop_
_entity_poly.entity_id
_entity_poly.type
_entity_poly.pdbx_seq_one_letter_code
_entity_poly.pdbx_strand_id
1 'polypeptide(L)' 'MSRLIDTIKQGHRELESYYDRITESQDKDEQTCYQNQFTWELARHSIGEELVVYPAFERLLADGKSMADKDRREHQTVPP' A
#
# COMPACT_ATOMS: atom_id res chain seq x y z
N MET A 1 19.08 10.23 2.68
CA MET A 1 18.41 8.93 2.41
C MET A 1 17.25 8.80 3.39
N SER A 2 16.03 8.51 2.95
CA SER A 2 14.92 8.18 3.86
C SER A 2 15.10 6.76 4.41
N ARG A 3 14.55 6.49 5.61
CA ARG A 3 14.51 5.12 6.12
C ARG A 3 13.38 4.36 5.42
N LEU A 4 13.52 3.05 5.29
CA LEU A 4 12.49 2.18 4.72
C LEU A 4 11.13 2.41 5.38
N ILE A 5 11.10 2.45 6.72
CA ILE A 5 9.86 2.66 7.47
C ILE A 5 9.20 4.02 7.20
N ASP A 6 10.00 5.07 6.97
CA ASP A 6 9.45 6.40 6.68
C ASP A 6 8.82 6.41 5.28
N THR A 7 9.43 5.69 4.33
CA THR A 7 8.91 5.54 2.96
C THR A 7 7.59 4.76 2.92
N ILE A 8 7.49 3.65 3.66
CA ILE A 8 6.26 2.85 3.74
C ILE A 8 5.12 3.66 4.36
N LYS A 9 5.38 4.35 5.48
CA LYS A 9 4.38 5.19 6.15
C LYS A 9 3.92 6.35 5.27
N GLN A 10 4.82 6.92 4.47
CA GLN A 10 4.46 7.97 3.53
C GLN A 10 3.54 7.42 2.44
N GLY A 11 3.83 6.24 1.88
CA GLY A 11 2.96 5.57 0.90
C GLY A 11 1.55 5.31 1.44
N HIS A 12 1.42 4.84 2.69
CA HIS A 12 0.10 4.67 3.34
C HIS A 12 -0.69 5.98 3.43
N ARG A 13 -0.04 7.08 3.83
CA ARG A 13 -0.70 8.41 3.92
C ARG A 13 -1.11 8.96 2.56
N GLU A 14 -0.34 8.68 1.52
CA GLU A 14 -0.69 9.08 0.15
C GLU A 14 -1.93 8.32 -0.32
N LEU A 15 -1.99 7.01 -0.08
CA LEU A 15 -3.18 6.20 -0.38
C LEU A 15 -4.43 6.70 0.37
N GLU A 16 -4.31 7.00 1.67
CA GLU A 16 -5.38 7.62 2.46
C GLU A 16 -5.84 8.94 1.80
N SER A 17 -4.91 9.81 1.41
CA SER A 17 -5.25 11.10 0.79
C SER A 17 -5.98 10.97 -0.55
N TYR A 18 -5.67 9.94 -1.34
CA TYR A 18 -6.40 9.67 -2.58
C TYR A 18 -7.79 9.10 -2.30
N TYR A 19 -7.92 8.23 -1.31
CA TYR A 19 -9.21 7.71 -0.87
C TYR A 19 -10.15 8.83 -0.40
N ASP A 20 -9.64 9.77 0.40
CA ASP A 20 -10.42 10.94 0.84
C ASP A 20 -10.92 11.74 -0.36
N ARG A 21 -10.07 11.98 -1.37
CA ARG A 21 -10.47 12.67 -2.61
C ARG A 21 -11.56 11.94 -3.38
N ILE A 22 -11.47 10.62 -3.48
CA ILE A 22 -12.47 9.79 -4.15
C ILE A 22 -13.82 9.86 -3.43
N THR A 23 -13.82 9.89 -2.10
CA THR A 23 -15.05 9.80 -1.29
C THR A 23 -15.69 11.15 -1.00
N GLU A 24 -14.92 12.22 -0.91
CA GLU A 24 -15.39 13.56 -0.58
C GLU A 24 -15.77 14.40 -1.82
N SER A 25 -15.13 14.16 -2.97
CA SER A 25 -15.40 14.93 -4.18
C SER A 25 -16.81 14.67 -4.71
N GLN A 26 -17.45 15.71 -5.27
CA GLN A 26 -18.70 15.59 -6.03
C GLN A 26 -18.45 15.65 -7.56
N ASP A 27 -17.19 15.87 -7.96
CA ASP A 27 -16.78 15.90 -9.36
C ASP A 27 -16.36 14.49 -9.81
N LYS A 28 -17.08 13.94 -10.78
CA LYS A 28 -16.83 12.58 -11.31
C LYS A 28 -15.48 12.47 -12.00
N ASP A 29 -14.98 13.54 -12.61
CA ASP A 29 -13.68 13.53 -13.29
C ASP A 29 -12.56 13.49 -12.24
N GLU A 30 -12.69 14.27 -11.16
CA GLU A 30 -11.77 14.22 -10.02
C GLU A 30 -11.78 12.84 -9.36
N GLN A 31 -12.97 12.28 -9.08
CA GLN A 31 -13.10 10.93 -8.53
C GLN A 31 -12.40 9.88 -9.41
N THR A 32 -12.63 9.92 -10.73
CA THR A 32 -12.02 8.96 -11.67
C THR A 32 -10.50 9.13 -11.71
N CYS A 33 -10.01 10.37 -11.71
CA CYS A 33 -8.57 10.66 -11.68
C CYS A 33 -7.90 10.06 -10.44
N TYR A 34 -8.46 10.31 -9.26
CA TYR A 34 -7.90 9.80 -8.01
C TYR A 34 -8.11 8.30 -7.82
N GLN A 35 -9.19 7.70 -8.36
CA GLN A 35 -9.35 6.24 -8.41
C GLN A 35 -8.21 5.59 -9.19
N ASN A 36 -7.91 6.10 -10.38
CA ASN A 36 -6.79 5.59 -11.18
C ASN A 36 -5.46 5.76 -10.43
N GLN A 37 -5.23 6.92 -9.81
CA GLN A 37 -4.01 7.18 -9.04
C GLN A 37 -3.89 6.22 -7.84
N PHE A 38 -4.99 5.99 -7.11
CA PHE A 38 -5.04 5.08 -5.98
C PHE A 38 -4.70 3.64 -6.41
N THR A 39 -5.32 3.14 -7.50
CA THR A 39 -5.03 1.80 -8.04
C THR A 39 -3.55 1.63 -8.38
N TRP A 40 -2.95 2.58 -9.11
CA TRP A 40 -1.54 2.49 -9.49
C TRP A 40 -0.59 2.52 -8.30
N GLU A 41 -0.85 3.42 -7.34
CA GLU A 41 0.02 3.58 -6.18
C GLU A 41 -0.14 2.42 -5.19
N LEU A 42 -1.34 1.87 -5.04
CA LEU A 42 -1.59 0.69 -4.21
C LEU A 42 -0.85 -0.52 -4.76
N ALA A 43 -0.96 -0.77 -6.07
CA ALA A 43 -0.25 -1.87 -6.72
C ALA A 43 1.28 -1.74 -6.55
N ARG A 44 1.83 -0.55 -6.78
CA ARG A 44 3.26 -0.26 -6.59
C ARG A 44 3.70 -0.48 -5.15
N HIS A 45 2.91 0.02 -4.20
CA HIS A 45 3.18 -0.09 -2.76
C HIS A 45 3.18 -1.54 -2.30
N SER A 46 2.13 -2.30 -2.62
CA SER A 46 2.00 -3.72 -2.26
C SER A 46 3.14 -4.58 -2.80
N ILE A 47 3.53 -4.38 -4.07
CA ILE A 47 4.67 -5.09 -4.66
C ILE A 47 5.98 -4.69 -3.95
N GLY A 48 6.15 -3.42 -3.60
CA GLY A 48 7.32 -2.95 -2.86
C GLY A 48 7.47 -3.62 -1.49
N GLU A 49 6.36 -3.82 -0.78
CA GLU A 49 6.35 -4.55 0.49
C GLU A 49 6.73 -6.03 0.29
N GLU A 50 6.18 -6.69 -0.73
CA GLU A 50 6.51 -8.09 -1.04
C GLU A 50 7.98 -8.31 -1.42
N LEU A 51 8.59 -7.38 -2.14
CA LEU A 51 9.97 -7.50 -2.59
C LEU A 51 11.00 -7.12 -1.52
N VAL A 52 10.64 -6.24 -0.58
CA VAL A 52 11.61 -5.64 0.35
C VAL A 52 11.25 -5.85 1.81
N VAL A 53 10.01 -5.55 2.20
CA VAL A 53 9.58 -5.54 3.61
C VAL A 53 9.37 -6.96 4.13
N TYR A 54 8.65 -7.81 3.38
CA TYR A 54 8.33 -9.17 3.83
C TYR A 54 9.57 -10.07 3.94
N PRO A 55 10.55 -10.03 3.01
CA PRO A 55 11.81 -10.72 3.23
C PRO A 55 12.57 -10.23 4.46
N ALA A 56 12.46 -8.94 4.81
CA ALA A 56 13.07 -8.40 6.02
C ALA A 56 12.34 -8.91 7.27
N PHE A 57 11.01 -8.98 7.27
CA PHE A 57 10.23 -9.56 8.37
C PHE A 57 10.64 -11.02 8.60
N GLU A 58 10.61 -11.85 7.56
CA GLU A 58 10.95 -13.28 7.62
C GLU A 58 12.35 -13.54 8.18
N ARG A 59 13.31 -12.62 7.95
CA ARG A 59 14.70 -12.76 8.39
C ARG A 59 14.98 -12.20 9.78
N LEU A 60 14.25 -11.17 10.20
CA LEU A 60 14.61 -10.35 11.36
C LEU A 60 13.63 -10.50 12.54
N LEU A 61 12.43 -11.02 12.31
CA LEU A 61 11.38 -11.14 13.33
C LEU A 61 11.09 -12.62 13.62
N ALA A 62 10.83 -12.94 14.89
CA ALA A 62 10.56 -14.31 15.32
C ALA A 62 9.30 -14.92 14.68
N ASP A 63 8.28 -14.09 14.42
CA ASP A 63 7.01 -14.42 13.80
C ASP A 63 6.88 -13.84 12.38
N GLY A 64 7.97 -13.33 11.81
CA GLY A 64 7.96 -12.53 10.59
C GLY A 64 7.38 -13.23 9.37
N LYS A 65 7.53 -14.56 9.28
CA LYS A 65 6.88 -15.36 8.23
C LYS A 65 5.36 -15.36 8.35
N SER A 66 4.81 -15.50 9.55
CA SER A 66 3.37 -15.46 9.76
C SER A 66 2.81 -14.08 9.44
N MET A 67 3.55 -13.01 9.77
CA MET A 67 3.18 -11.64 9.43
C MET A 67 3.15 -11.44 7.91
N ALA A 68 4.25 -11.77 7.22
CA ALA A 68 4.36 -11.68 5.77
C ALA A 68 3.28 -12.49 5.03
N ASP A 69 3.01 -13.72 5.47
CA ASP A 69 1.99 -14.57 4.85
C ASP A 69 0.57 -14.05 5.08
N LYS A 70 0.30 -13.40 6.21
CA LYS A 70 -0.98 -12.73 6.46
C LYS A 70 -1.17 -11.57 5.50
N ASP A 71 -0.19 -10.69 5.40
CA ASP A 71 -0.31 -9.47 4.61
C ASP A 71 -0.34 -9.79 3.09
N ARG A 72 0.41 -10.80 2.61
CA ARG A 72 0.25 -11.34 1.23
C ARG A 72 -1.16 -11.82 0.92
N ARG A 73 -1.82 -12.51 1.87
CA ARG A 73 -3.21 -12.95 1.68
C ARG A 73 -4.16 -11.75 1.61
N GLU A 74 -3.93 -10.73 2.43
CA GLU A 74 -4.73 -9.50 2.40
C GLU A 74 -4.58 -8.80 1.04
N HIS A 75 -3.36 -8.64 0.51
CA HIS A 75 -3.13 -8.07 -0.82
C HIS A 75 -3.82 -8.84 -1.96
N GLN A 76 -3.94 -10.17 -1.87
CA GLN A 76 -4.65 -10.98 -2.87
C GLN A 76 -6.17 -10.80 -2.83
N THR A 77 -6.71 -10.28 -1.73
CA THR A 77 -8.15 -10.03 -1.57
C THR A 77 -8.57 -8.61 -1.94
N VAL A 78 -7.60 -7.69 -2.08
CA VAL A 78 -7.87 -6.31 -2.51
C VAL A 78 -7.84 -6.30 -4.04
N PRO A 79 -8.98 -6.10 -4.72
CA PRO A 79 -8.99 -5.97 -6.17
C PRO A 79 -8.23 -4.70 -6.59
N PRO A 80 -7.51 -4.72 -7.72
CA PRO A 80 -6.87 -3.54 -8.28
C PRO A 80 -7.88 -2.44 -8.66
#